data_AF-A0A7S3LZK5-F1
#
_entry.id   AF-A0A7S3LZK5-F1
#
_cell.length_a   1.000
_cell.length_b   1.000
_cell.length_c   1.000
_cell.angle_alpha   90.00
_cell.angle_beta   90.00
_cell.angle_gamma   90.00
#
_symmetry.space_group_name_H-M   'P 1'
#
loop_
_entity.id
_entity.type
_entity.pdbx_description
1 polymer ?
#
loop_
_entity_poly.entity_id
_entity_poly.type
_entity_poly.pdbx_seq_one_letter_code
_entity_poly.pdbx_strand_id
1 'polypeptide(L)'
;KAFHGDGGDSTGNILSEDVEVAVCTIERANILLTQLLDEGREDQLKMVVIDEIHMLADAQRGFLLEVMLSKIKYLLNDSVQVVGMSATLPNIADLAGWLGAALYTTQYRPVDLEVKVC
;
A
#
# COMPACT_ATOMS: atom_id res chain seq x y z
N LYS A 1 -10.45 -2.55 16.23
CA LYS A 1 -11.48 -1.64 15.64
C LYS A 1 -11.00 -1.10 14.29
N ALA A 2 -11.91 -0.82 13.32
CA ALA A 2 -11.53 -0.32 11.99
C ALA A 2 -11.64 1.21 11.89
N PHE A 3 -10.57 1.88 11.46
CA PHE A 3 -10.56 3.33 11.17
C PHE A 3 -10.87 3.56 9.69
N HIS A 4 -11.84 4.45 9.40
CA HIS A 4 -12.20 4.87 8.05
C HIS A 4 -11.81 6.35 7.91
N GLY A 5 -10.77 6.60 7.10
CA GLY A 5 -9.94 7.81 7.16
C GLY A 5 -10.52 9.13 6.65
N ASP A 6 -11.81 9.40 6.83
CA ASP A 6 -12.44 10.67 6.39
C ASP A 6 -12.71 11.66 7.55
N GLY A 7 -12.63 11.21 8.81
CA GLY A 7 -12.76 12.07 9.99
C GLY A 7 -11.40 12.43 10.57
N GLY A 8 -10.93 13.66 10.32
CA GLY A 8 -9.77 14.23 11.03
C GLY A 8 -10.22 14.80 12.38
N ASP A 9 -9.73 14.23 13.48
CA ASP A 9 -9.88 14.88 14.79
C ASP A 9 -8.90 16.06 14.89
N SER A 10 -9.27 17.07 15.65
CA SER A 10 -8.60 18.38 15.73
C SER A 10 -7.20 18.33 16.37
N THR A 11 -6.83 17.15 16.86
CA THR A 11 -5.53 16.79 17.40
C THR A 11 -4.85 15.90 16.38
N GLY A 12 -3.71 16.33 15.82
CA GLY A 12 -3.02 15.69 14.70
C GLY A 12 -2.54 14.23 14.88
N ASN A 13 -3.05 13.49 15.86
CA ASN A 13 -2.82 12.06 16.01
C ASN A 13 -3.95 11.29 15.30
N ILE A 14 -3.62 10.70 14.15
CA ILE A 14 -4.58 10.02 13.27
C ILE A 14 -4.90 8.60 13.78
N LEU A 15 -4.07 8.04 14.68
CA LEU A 15 -4.23 6.68 15.20
C LEU A 15 -4.49 6.66 16.70
N SER A 16 -5.66 6.15 17.08
CA SER A 16 -5.87 5.67 18.45
C SER A 16 -5.19 4.30 18.62
N GLU A 17 -4.70 4.01 19.83
CA GLU A 17 -3.98 2.77 20.15
C GLU A 17 -4.82 1.48 19.93
N ASP A 18 -6.14 1.60 19.80
CA ASP A 18 -7.10 0.49 19.61
C ASP A 18 -7.31 0.07 18.13
N VAL A 19 -6.64 0.73 17.18
CA VAL A 19 -6.83 0.46 15.74
C VAL A 19 -5.95 -0.71 15.32
N GLU A 20 -6.59 -1.81 14.93
CA GLU A 20 -5.90 -3.02 14.44
C GLU A 20 -5.78 -3.00 12.91
N VAL A 21 -6.75 -2.38 12.23
CA VAL A 21 -6.81 -2.28 10.76
C VAL A 21 -7.27 -0.88 10.38
N ALA A 22 -6.48 -0.21 9.56
CA ALA A 22 -6.81 1.10 8.98
C ALA A 22 -6.96 0.96 7.46
N VAL A 23 -8.09 1.42 6.92
CA VAL A 23 -8.31 1.49 5.47
C VAL A 23 -8.23 2.95 5.06
N CYS A 24 -7.32 3.26 4.15
CA CYS A 24 -7.04 4.63 3.76
C CYS A 24 -6.52 4.72 2.33
N THR A 25 -6.60 5.92 1.74
CA THR A 25 -6.01 6.20 0.43
C THR A 25 -4.48 6.28 0.53
N ILE A 26 -3.79 6.25 -0.60
CA ILE A 26 -2.32 6.34 -0.67
C ILE A 26 -1.80 7.59 0.04
N GLU A 27 -2.49 8.73 -0.12
CA GLU A 27 -2.15 10.00 0.51
C GLU A 27 -2.21 9.90 2.04
N ARG A 28 -3.32 9.36 2.57
CA ARG A 28 -3.55 9.22 4.01
C ARG A 28 -2.60 8.20 4.63
N ALA A 29 -2.36 7.08 3.96
CA ALA A 29 -1.39 6.07 4.38
C ALA A 29 0.03 6.65 4.47
N ASN A 30 0.45 7.51 3.53
CA ASN A 30 1.79 8.10 3.56
C ASN A 30 1.95 9.11 4.71
N ILE A 31 0.90 9.88 5.02
CA ILE A 31 0.87 10.74 6.21
C ILE A 31 0.98 9.89 7.47
N LEU A 32 0.18 8.82 7.56
CA LEU A 32 0.15 7.90 8.69
C LEU A 32 1.52 7.26 8.96
N LEU A 33 2.15 6.73 7.91
CA LEU A 33 3.47 6.12 8.00
C LEU A 33 4.52 7.13 8.47
N THR A 34 4.45 8.37 7.97
CA THR A 34 5.38 9.43 8.38
C THR A 34 5.21 9.78 9.85
N GLN A 35 3.96 9.88 10.33
CA GLN A 35 3.68 10.11 11.75
C GLN A 35 4.20 8.98 12.65
N LEU A 36 4.00 7.72 12.26
CA LEU A 36 4.51 6.57 13.01
C LEU A 36 6.04 6.58 13.11
N LEU A 37 6.73 6.95 12.03
CA LEU A 37 8.18 7.11 12.00
C LEU A 37 8.64 8.27 12.89
N ASP A 38 7.96 9.42 12.83
CA ASP A 38 8.31 10.60 13.62
C ASP A 38 8.09 10.38 15.13
N GLU A 39 7.08 9.60 15.50
CA GLU A 39 6.76 9.24 16.88
C GLU A 39 7.61 8.08 17.44
N GLY A 40 8.43 7.42 16.62
CA GLY A 40 9.19 6.23 17.03
C GLY A 40 8.30 5.02 17.32
N ARG A 41 7.16 4.92 16.63
CA ARG A 41 6.13 3.88 16.80
C ARG A 41 6.04 2.97 15.58
N GLU A 42 7.08 2.94 14.75
CA GLU A 42 7.17 2.08 13.58
C GLU A 42 7.00 0.60 13.91
N ASP A 43 7.38 0.19 15.12
CA ASP A 43 7.21 -1.18 15.63
C ASP A 43 5.74 -1.62 15.69
N GLN A 44 4.79 -0.68 15.69
CA GLN A 44 3.35 -0.99 15.69
C GLN A 44 2.86 -1.43 14.30
N LEU A 45 3.54 -1.02 13.24
CA LEU A 45 3.20 -1.43 11.87
C LEU A 45 3.82 -2.79 11.58
N LYS A 46 2.99 -3.78 11.27
CA LYS A 46 3.46 -5.15 10.93
C LYS A 46 3.21 -5.53 9.48
N MET A 47 2.17 -4.98 8.87
CA MET A 47 1.76 -5.32 7.52
C MET A 47 1.19 -4.10 6.80
N VAL A 48 1.50 -4.00 5.50
CA VAL A 48 0.89 -3.05 4.59
C VAL A 48 0.34 -3.82 3.39
N VAL A 49 -0.96 -3.66 3.14
CA VAL A 49 -1.64 -4.22 1.98
C VAL A 49 -1.92 -3.09 1.00
N ILE A 50 -1.42 -3.23 -0.22
CA ILE A 50 -1.61 -2.25 -1.30
C ILE A 50 -2.46 -2.90 -2.36
N ASP A 51 -3.68 -2.39 -2.51
CA ASP A 51 -4.50 -2.72 -3.65
C ASP A 51 -4.11 -1.84 -4.85
N GLU A 52 -4.31 -2.35 -6.06
CA GLU A 52 -3.99 -1.67 -7.31
C GLU A 52 -2.58 -1.09 -7.39
N ILE A 53 -1.56 -1.88 -7.03
CA ILE A 53 -0.15 -1.45 -7.07
C ILE A 53 0.31 -1.02 -8.47
N HIS A 54 -0.40 -1.42 -9.54
CA HIS A 54 -0.20 -0.90 -10.88
C HIS A 54 -0.34 0.63 -10.98
N MET A 55 -1.00 1.28 -10.02
CA MET A 55 -1.04 2.74 -9.87
C MET A 55 0.34 3.37 -9.69
N LEU A 56 1.38 2.59 -9.35
CA LEU A 56 2.77 3.06 -9.36
C LEU A 56 3.19 3.61 -10.74
N ALA A 57 2.62 3.07 -11.82
CA ALA A 57 2.87 3.53 -13.18
C ALA A 57 2.05 4.79 -13.56
N ASP A 58 1.17 5.28 -12.68
CA ASP A 58 0.38 6.49 -12.92
C ASP A 58 1.24 7.75 -12.79
N ALA A 59 1.23 8.60 -13.82
CA ALA A 59 2.08 9.78 -13.88
C ALA A 59 1.73 10.88 -12.88
N GLN A 60 0.52 10.89 -12.31
CA GLN A 60 0.07 11.92 -11.38
C GLN A 60 0.12 11.46 -9.92
N ARG A 61 -0.12 10.17 -9.66
CA ARG A 61 -0.24 9.63 -8.29
C ARG A 61 0.78 8.56 -7.94
N GLY A 62 1.43 7.94 -8.92
CA GLY A 62 2.38 6.84 -8.70
C GLY A 62 3.55 7.22 -7.80
N PHE A 63 4.02 8.47 -7.89
CA PHE A 63 5.11 8.97 -7.06
C PHE A 63 4.84 8.87 -5.55
N LEU A 64 3.58 9.03 -5.12
CA LEU A 64 3.22 8.92 -3.70
C LEU A 64 3.38 7.48 -3.19
N LEU A 65 2.98 6.53 -4.02
CA LEU A 65 3.13 5.11 -3.71
C LEU A 65 4.60 4.69 -3.70
N GLU A 66 5.39 5.20 -4.65
CA GLU A 66 6.83 4.97 -4.72
C GLU A 66 7.55 5.48 -3.46
N VAL A 67 7.23 6.70 -3.03
CA VAL A 67 7.81 7.31 -1.82
C VAL A 67 7.41 6.53 -0.58
N MET A 68 6.15 6.11 -0.46
CA MET A 68 5.68 5.32 0.68
C MET A 68 6.40 3.95 0.75
N LEU A 69 6.45 3.22 -0.37
CA LEU A 69 7.14 1.93 -0.47
C LEU A 69 8.64 2.06 -0.18
N SER A 70 9.27 3.13 -0.65
CA SER A 70 10.68 3.42 -0.35
C SER A 70 10.92 3.63 1.14
N LYS A 71 10.05 4.37 1.83
CA LYS A 71 10.12 4.55 3.29
C LYS A 71 10.04 3.20 4.01
N ILE A 72 9.07 2.36 3.65
CA ILE A 72 8.93 1.03 4.26
C ILE A 72 10.20 0.20 4.02
N LYS A 73 10.66 0.13 2.78
CA LYS A 73 11.83 -0.69 2.41
C LYS A 73 13.11 -0.26 3.13
N TYR A 74 13.41 1.05 3.15
CA TYR A 74 14.69 1.55 3.64
C TYR A 74 14.70 1.94 5.12
N LEU A 75 13.57 2.35 5.69
CA LEU A 75 13.50 2.77 7.09
C LEU A 75 13.11 1.62 8.01
N LEU A 76 12.31 0.66 7.52
CA LEU A 76 11.78 -0.42 8.35
C LEU A 76 12.55 -1.74 8.20
N ASN A 77 13.60 -1.80 7.37
CA ASN A 77 14.54 -2.94 7.25
C ASN A 77 13.84 -4.32 7.22
N ASP A 78 12.81 -4.47 6.39
CA ASP A 78 12.02 -5.70 6.24
C ASP A 78 11.24 -6.16 7.50
N SER A 79 11.08 -5.30 8.51
CA SER A 79 10.24 -5.58 9.69
C SER A 79 8.73 -5.56 9.38
N VAL A 80 8.35 -5.04 8.22
CA VAL A 80 6.97 -4.91 7.77
C VAL A 80 6.72 -5.77 6.54
N GLN A 81 5.69 -6.61 6.60
CA GLN A 81 5.26 -7.40 5.46
C GLN A 81 4.49 -6.54 4.47
N VAL A 82 4.95 -6.48 3.22
CA VAL A 82 4.26 -5.79 2.13
C VAL A 82 3.52 -6.81 1.26
N VAL A 83 2.22 -6.62 1.08
CA VAL A 83 1.38 -7.43 0.17
C VAL A 83 0.79 -6.52 -0.89
N GLY A 84 1.24 -6.66 -2.14
CA GLY A 84 0.75 -5.91 -3.28
C GLY A 84 -0.20 -6.74 -4.14
N MET A 85 -1.36 -6.18 -4.50
CA MET A 85 -2.30 -6.74 -5.46
C MET A 85 -2.37 -5.82 -6.68
N SER A 86 -2.54 -6.41 -7.86
CA SER A 86 -2.46 -5.69 -9.12
C SER A 86 -3.33 -6.33 -10.20
N ALA A 87 -3.83 -5.51 -11.12
CA ALA A 87 -4.13 -5.94 -12.49
C ALA A 87 -2.85 -6.34 -13.26
N THR A 88 -3.02 -6.83 -14.48
CA THR A 88 -1.90 -7.22 -15.36
C THR A 88 -0.98 -6.03 -15.65
N LEU A 89 0.24 -6.06 -15.10
CA LEU A 89 1.27 -5.06 -15.32
C LEU A 89 2.47 -5.72 -16.04
N PRO A 90 2.96 -5.17 -17.17
CA PRO A 90 4.01 -5.79 -17.97
C PRO A 90 5.36 -5.90 -17.24
N ASN A 91 5.67 -4.96 -16.35
CA ASN A 91 6.93 -4.87 -15.58
C ASN A 91 6.78 -5.31 -14.11
N ILE A 92 5.80 -6.18 -13.80
CA ILE A 92 5.57 -6.64 -12.43
C ILE A 92 6.76 -7.41 -11.82
N ALA A 93 7.57 -8.06 -12.67
CA ALA A 93 8.77 -8.78 -12.24
C ALA A 93 9.85 -7.82 -11.68
N ASP A 94 10.04 -6.67 -12.33
CA ASP A 94 10.99 -5.65 -11.86
C ASP A 94 10.52 -5.03 -10.54
N LEU A 95 9.20 -4.78 -10.42
CA LEU A 95 8.59 -4.30 -9.18
C LEU A 95 8.76 -5.31 -8.04
N ALA A 96 8.50 -6.60 -8.29
CA ALA A 96 8.71 -7.66 -7.31
C ALA A 96 10.19 -7.77 -6.90
N GLY A 97 11.12 -7.67 -7.86
CA GLY A 97 12.56 -7.65 -7.60
C GLY A 97 12.98 -6.45 -6.76
N TRP A 98 12.47 -5.26 -7.06
CA TRP A 98 12.73 -4.04 -6.28
C TRP A 98 12.20 -4.17 -4.85
N LEU A 99 11.02 -4.76 -4.65
CA LEU A 99 10.46 -4.98 -3.31
C LEU A 99 11.08 -6.19 -2.59
N GLY A 100 11.80 -7.07 -3.29
CA GLY A 100 12.26 -8.35 -2.73
C GLY A 100 11.09 -9.32 -2.46
N ALA A 101 9.99 -9.18 -3.18
CA ALA A 101 8.75 -9.91 -2.95
C ALA A 101 8.65 -11.16 -3.83
N ALA A 102 7.93 -12.17 -3.35
CA ALA A 102 7.51 -13.30 -4.17
C ALA A 102 6.41 -12.86 -5.15
N LEU A 103 6.54 -13.23 -6.43
CA LEU A 103 5.58 -12.90 -7.47
C LEU A 103 4.65 -14.09 -7.75
N TYR A 104 3.35 -13.85 -7.71
CA TYR A 104 2.32 -14.81 -8.14
C TYR A 104 1.46 -14.17 -9.22
N THR A 105 1.23 -14.88 -10.33
CA THR A 105 0.39 -14.43 -11.44
C THR A 105 -0.58 -15.53 -11.87
N THR A 106 -1.79 -15.15 -12.23
CA THR A 106 -2.82 -16.08 -12.71
C THR A 106 -3.74 -15.38 -13.70
N GLN A 107 -4.31 -16.14 -14.64
CA GLN A 107 -5.35 -15.69 -15.56
C GLN A 107 -6.74 -16.19 -15.14
N TYR A 108 -6.84 -16.85 -13.98
CA TYR A 108 -8.09 -17.36 -13.46
C TYR A 108 -9.06 -16.21 -13.17
N ARG A 109 -10.24 -16.26 -13.81
CA ARG A 109 -11.35 -15.36 -13.56
C ARG A 109 -12.60 -16.23 -13.29
N PRO A 110 -13.25 -16.11 -12.12
CA PRO A 110 -14.40 -16.95 -11.78
C PRO A 110 -15.61 -16.82 -12.73
N VAL A 111 -15.73 -15.67 -13.39
CA VAL A 111 -16.80 -15.36 -14.34
C VAL A 111 -16.15 -14.93 -15.64
N ASP A 112 -16.45 -15.67 -16.72
CA ASP A 112 -15.92 -15.40 -18.05
C ASP A 112 -16.34 -14.00 -18.53
N LEU A 113 -15.40 -13.31 -19.17
CA LEU A 113 -15.63 -11.99 -19.74
C LEU A 113 -15.67 -12.10 -21.27
N GLU A 114 -16.84 -11.87 -21.88
CA GLU A 114 -16.97 -11.74 -23.32
C GLU A 114 -16.58 -10.33 -23.77
N VAL A 115 -15.48 -10.21 -24.52
CA VAL A 115 -15.05 -8.94 -25.12
C VAL A 115 -15.49 -8.90 -26.58
N LYS A 116 -16.31 -7.92 -26.95
CA LYS A 116 -16.72 -7.66 -28.34
C LYS A 116 -16.13 -6.33 -28.78
N VAL A 117 -15.49 -6.31 -29.94
CA VAL A 117 -15.03 -5.09 -30.61
C VAL A 117 -16.02 -4.82 -31.74
N CYS A 118 -16.69 -3.66 -31.70
CA CYS A 118 -17.61 -3.21 -32.75
C CYS A 118 -16.85 -2.59 -33.92
#